data_AF-A0A8I2FV75-F1
#
_entry.id   AF-A0A8I2FV75-F1
#
_cell.length_a   1.000
_cell.length_b   1.000
_cell.length_c   1.000
_cell.angle_alpha   90.00
_cell.angle_beta   90.00
_cell.angle_gamma   90.00
#
_symmetry.space_group_name_H-M   'P 1'
#
loop_
_entity.id
_entity.type
_entity.pdbx_description
1 polymer ?
#
loop_
_entity_poly.entity_id
_entity_poly.type
_entity_poly.pdbx_seq_one_letter_code
_entity_poly.pdbx_strand_id
1 'polypeptide(L)'
;MHKKRNVFALLFVSIFLTGTLVQALSQKPEKVKPQPFKWKVVSEYPANFPIFNNSIEKFVNDVKAISNGQLDIEFYAAGEYKYKTDGREEKKVDTYGVFDAVSNGIVEMGFGAPIYWRDNVPGCEFMYAVPFGLNSEGMYAWLYKGGGLELWRELSKPYNVLPFPIGNTGEAMGGWFDKKIEKIEDFNGLNIRMSGFCSRIYKKLEANEHWMVAGEALDAFKKGKINAIICQGPYHDKQHRFHRGGAKILLSSRVA
;
A
#
# COMPACT_ATOMS: atom_id res chain seq x y z
N MET A 1 -55.57 10.71 65.36
CA MET A 1 -55.63 10.41 63.91
C MET A 1 -54.30 10.47 63.15
N HIS A 2 -53.14 10.78 63.76
CA HIS A 2 -51.88 10.98 63.01
C HIS A 2 -51.01 9.73 62.74
N LYS A 3 -51.13 8.64 63.49
CA LYS A 3 -50.24 7.46 63.31
C LYS A 3 -50.51 6.62 62.04
N LYS A 4 -51.72 6.67 61.46
CA LYS A 4 -52.09 5.83 60.30
C LYS A 4 -51.58 6.37 58.94
N ARG A 5 -51.30 7.68 58.81
CA ARG A 5 -50.80 8.28 57.56
C ARG A 5 -49.32 7.97 57.28
N ASN A 6 -48.50 7.80 58.33
CA ASN A 6 -47.07 7.53 58.16
C ASN A 6 -46.77 6.08 57.72
N VAL A 7 -47.59 5.12 58.11
CA VAL A 7 -47.42 3.71 57.72
C VAL A 7 -47.70 3.50 56.22
N PHE A 8 -48.70 4.20 55.67
CA PHE A 8 -48.99 4.15 54.23
C PHE A 8 -47.90 4.83 53.39
N ALA A 9 -47.31 5.94 53.86
CA ALA A 9 -46.20 6.59 53.17
C ALA A 9 -44.93 5.70 53.12
N LEU A 10 -44.61 5.00 54.22
CA LEU A 10 -43.47 4.08 54.29
C LEU A 10 -43.66 2.84 53.41
N LEU A 11 -44.89 2.29 53.32
CA LEU A 11 -45.20 1.18 52.42
C LEU A 11 -45.12 1.57 50.93
N PHE A 12 -45.57 2.78 50.57
CA PHE A 12 -45.46 3.27 49.19
C PHE A 12 -44.00 3.52 48.77
N VAL A 13 -43.18 4.08 49.65
CA VAL A 13 -41.75 4.30 49.37
C VAL A 13 -41.00 2.98 49.23
N SER A 14 -41.32 1.97 50.05
CA SER A 14 -40.69 0.65 49.98
C SER A 14 -41.05 -0.10 48.68
N ILE A 15 -42.32 -0.05 48.25
CA ILE A 15 -42.78 -0.65 47.00
C ILE A 15 -42.12 0.03 45.79
N PHE A 16 -42.00 1.36 45.80
CA PHE A 16 -41.30 2.12 44.74
C PHE A 16 -39.79 1.83 44.69
N LEU A 17 -39.13 1.68 45.85
CA LEU A 17 -37.70 1.31 45.91
C LEU A 17 -37.48 -0.12 45.40
N THR A 18 -38.35 -1.07 45.74
CA THR A 18 -38.23 -2.45 45.24
C THR A 18 -38.53 -2.56 43.75
N GLY A 19 -39.50 -1.80 43.23
CA GLY A 19 -39.83 -1.80 41.81
C GLY A 19 -38.70 -1.23 40.93
N THR A 20 -38.06 -0.15 41.37
CA THR A 20 -36.91 0.44 40.66
C THR A 20 -35.66 -0.43 40.71
N LEU A 21 -35.40 -1.12 41.83
CA LEU A 21 -34.27 -2.04 41.96
C LEU A 21 -34.43 -3.29 41.08
N VAL A 22 -35.65 -3.86 41.02
CA VAL A 22 -35.95 -5.03 40.16
C VAL A 22 -35.85 -4.67 38.67
N GLN A 23 -36.18 -3.43 38.30
CA GLN A 23 -36.09 -2.95 36.92
C GLN A 23 -34.65 -2.65 36.50
N ALA A 24 -33.79 -2.18 37.43
CA ALA A 24 -32.35 -2.06 37.22
C ALA A 24 -31.64 -3.42 37.13
N LEU A 25 -32.11 -4.43 37.87
CA LEU A 25 -31.57 -5.81 37.83
C LEU A 25 -32.11 -6.65 36.66
N SER A 26 -33.25 -6.27 36.07
CA SER A 26 -33.84 -6.91 34.87
C SER A 26 -33.34 -6.34 33.54
N GLN A 27 -32.55 -5.26 33.55
CA GLN A 27 -31.83 -4.84 32.36
C GLN A 27 -30.72 -5.86 32.09
N LYS A 28 -30.96 -6.76 31.13
CA LYS A 28 -29.87 -7.51 30.47
C LYS A 28 -28.79 -6.50 30.11
N PRO A 29 -27.50 -6.75 30.43
CA PRO A 29 -26.43 -5.84 30.06
C PRO A 29 -26.56 -5.61 28.56
N GLU A 30 -26.83 -4.36 28.19
CA GLU A 30 -26.84 -3.95 26.80
C GLU A 30 -25.46 -4.33 26.27
N LYS A 31 -25.39 -5.29 25.35
CA LYS A 31 -24.14 -5.63 24.69
C LYS A 31 -23.73 -4.38 23.92
N VAL A 32 -22.92 -3.52 24.55
CA VAL A 32 -22.22 -2.43 23.88
C VAL A 32 -21.44 -3.11 22.77
N LYS A 33 -21.97 -3.05 21.54
CA LYS A 33 -21.20 -3.47 20.38
C LYS A 33 -19.98 -2.55 20.37
N PRO A 34 -18.75 -3.08 20.45
CA PRO A 34 -17.58 -2.23 20.41
C PRO A 34 -17.67 -1.38 19.13
N GLN A 35 -17.43 -0.08 19.25
CA GLN A 35 -17.40 0.81 18.10
C GLN A 35 -16.33 0.31 17.14
N PRO A 36 -16.64 0.19 15.84
CA PRO A 36 -15.69 -0.34 14.88
C PRO A 36 -14.47 0.59 14.80
N PHE A 37 -13.28 0.00 14.76
CA PHE A 37 -12.07 0.72 14.42
C PHE A 37 -12.16 1.15 12.96
N LYS A 38 -12.02 2.46 12.71
CA LYS A 38 -12.03 3.04 11.37
C LYS A 38 -10.61 3.39 10.98
N TRP A 39 -10.07 2.66 10.03
CA TRP A 39 -8.72 2.88 9.51
C TRP A 39 -8.79 3.34 8.07
N LYS A 40 -7.70 3.95 7.60
CA LYS A 40 -7.52 4.38 6.22
C LYS A 40 -6.30 3.69 5.65
N VAL A 41 -6.44 3.22 4.41
CA VAL A 41 -5.31 2.74 3.61
C VAL A 41 -5.17 3.59 2.36
N VAL A 42 -3.96 4.12 2.14
CA VAL A 42 -3.64 4.90 0.94
C VAL A 42 -2.70 4.09 0.05
N SER A 43 -3.02 4.02 -1.24
CA SER A 43 -2.21 3.33 -2.25
C SER A 43 -1.28 4.29 -2.99
N GLU A 44 -0.09 3.79 -3.34
CA GLU A 44 0.85 4.47 -4.23
C GLU A 44 0.39 4.50 -5.69
N TYR A 45 -0.57 3.63 -6.04
CA TYR A 45 -1.05 3.45 -7.39
C TYR A 45 -2.27 4.35 -7.67
N PRO A 46 -2.37 4.92 -8.89
CA PRO A 46 -3.50 5.77 -9.25
C PRO A 46 -4.82 5.00 -9.24
N ALA A 47 -5.93 5.72 -9.23
CA ALA A 47 -7.25 5.11 -9.39
C ALA A 47 -7.31 4.25 -10.68
N ASN A 48 -8.10 3.19 -10.66
CA ASN A 48 -8.24 2.24 -11.77
C ASN A 48 -6.91 1.59 -12.20
N PHE A 49 -6.01 1.28 -11.24
CA PHE A 49 -4.82 0.48 -11.51
C PHE A 49 -5.08 -1.00 -11.15
N PRO A 50 -5.56 -1.82 -12.11
CA PRO A 50 -6.01 -3.18 -11.84
C PRO A 50 -4.88 -4.08 -11.35
N ILE A 51 -5.26 -5.20 -10.73
CA ILE A 51 -4.40 -6.12 -9.98
C ILE A 51 -3.92 -5.51 -8.66
N PHE A 52 -3.28 -4.33 -8.68
CA PHE A 52 -2.80 -3.68 -7.47
C PHE A 52 -3.96 -3.15 -6.60
N ASN A 53 -4.78 -2.23 -7.11
CA ASN A 53 -5.89 -1.69 -6.31
C ASN A 53 -6.92 -2.78 -5.97
N ASN A 54 -7.20 -3.67 -6.91
CA ASN A 54 -8.09 -4.80 -6.67
C ASN A 54 -7.59 -5.70 -5.52
N SER A 55 -6.27 -5.90 -5.38
CA SER A 55 -5.70 -6.72 -4.31
C SER A 55 -5.92 -6.11 -2.93
N ILE A 56 -5.72 -4.79 -2.80
CA ILE A 56 -5.93 -4.11 -1.52
C ILE A 56 -7.42 -3.94 -1.21
N GLU A 57 -8.27 -3.68 -2.21
CA GLU A 57 -9.73 -3.70 -2.05
C GLU A 57 -10.23 -5.07 -1.56
N LYS A 58 -9.69 -6.16 -2.14
CA LYS A 58 -10.01 -7.50 -1.66
C LYS A 58 -9.57 -7.69 -0.21
N PHE A 59 -8.35 -7.30 0.14
CA PHE A 59 -7.85 -7.39 1.52
C PHE A 59 -8.74 -6.63 2.50
N VAL A 60 -9.12 -5.39 2.17
CA VAL A 60 -10.02 -4.56 3.00
C VAL A 60 -11.36 -5.26 3.22
N ASN A 61 -11.95 -5.83 2.16
CA ASN A 61 -13.21 -6.57 2.25
C ASN A 61 -13.08 -7.85 3.09
N ASP A 62 -11.98 -8.59 2.93
CA ASP A 62 -11.70 -9.80 3.72
C ASP A 62 -11.55 -9.45 5.21
N VAL A 63 -10.83 -8.38 5.55
CA VAL A 63 -10.66 -7.91 6.94
C VAL A 63 -12.00 -7.53 7.54
N LYS A 64 -12.83 -6.79 6.80
CA LYS A 64 -14.18 -6.42 7.26
C LYS A 64 -15.03 -7.65 7.52
N ALA A 65 -14.98 -8.66 6.64
CA ALA A 65 -15.74 -9.90 6.80
C ALA A 65 -15.25 -10.73 8.00
N ILE A 66 -13.95 -10.97 8.10
CA ILE A 66 -13.34 -11.80 9.16
C ILE A 66 -13.49 -11.14 10.53
N SER A 67 -13.42 -9.81 10.60
CA SER A 67 -13.63 -9.05 11.84
C SER A 67 -15.09 -8.82 12.19
N ASN A 68 -16.04 -9.31 11.38
CA ASN A 68 -17.47 -9.02 11.52
C ASN A 68 -17.76 -7.51 11.64
N GLY A 69 -17.05 -6.72 10.83
CA GLY A 69 -17.13 -5.26 10.78
C GLY A 69 -16.46 -4.53 11.95
N GLN A 70 -15.74 -5.21 12.84
CA GLN A 70 -15.03 -4.56 13.95
C GLN A 70 -13.83 -3.73 13.49
N LEU A 71 -13.22 -4.07 12.36
CA LEU A 71 -12.23 -3.26 11.67
C LEU A 71 -12.76 -2.91 10.28
N ASP A 72 -13.06 -1.63 10.07
CA ASP A 72 -13.53 -1.08 8.80
C ASP A 72 -12.43 -0.18 8.22
N ILE A 73 -11.90 -0.59 7.07
CA ILE A 73 -10.77 0.09 6.43
C ILE A 73 -11.30 0.81 5.18
N GLU A 74 -11.06 2.11 5.07
CA GLU A 74 -11.40 2.89 3.89
C GLU A 74 -10.19 3.00 2.96
N PHE A 75 -10.38 2.65 1.69
CA PHE A 75 -9.33 2.66 0.67
C PHE A 75 -9.33 3.97 -0.12
N TYR A 76 -8.13 4.53 -0.33
CA TYR A 76 -7.88 5.69 -1.18
C TYR A 76 -6.77 5.37 -2.17
N ALA A 77 -6.99 5.63 -3.46
CA ALA A 77 -5.93 5.57 -4.46
C ALA A 77 -4.98 6.77 -4.34
N ALA A 78 -3.85 6.72 -5.06
CA ALA A 78 -2.85 7.77 -5.02
C ALA A 78 -3.45 9.15 -5.35
N GLY A 79 -3.25 10.11 -4.45
CA GLY A 79 -3.74 11.48 -4.59
C GLY A 79 -5.19 11.72 -4.19
N GLU A 80 -5.96 10.69 -3.83
CA GLU A 80 -7.37 10.84 -3.42
C GLU A 80 -7.50 11.28 -1.96
N TYR A 81 -6.63 10.78 -1.07
CA TYR A 81 -6.67 11.18 0.33
C TYR A 81 -6.04 12.56 0.53
N LYS A 82 -6.78 13.43 1.20
CA LYS A 82 -6.35 14.77 1.58
C LYS A 82 -6.42 14.96 3.09
N TYR A 83 -5.48 15.71 3.63
CA TYR A 83 -5.38 16.00 5.05
C TYR A 83 -4.93 17.44 5.27
N LYS A 84 -5.20 17.97 6.46
CA LYS A 84 -4.76 19.31 6.86
C LYS A 84 -3.58 19.17 7.82
N THR A 85 -2.63 20.09 7.69
CA THR A 85 -1.56 20.29 8.68
C THR A 85 -1.92 21.48 9.57
N ASP A 86 -1.19 21.67 10.68
CA ASP A 86 -1.46 22.68 11.71
C ASP A 86 -1.43 24.15 11.20
N GLY A 87 -1.19 24.39 9.91
CA GLY A 87 -1.19 25.69 9.23
C GLY A 87 -2.25 25.92 8.14
N ARG A 88 -3.36 25.14 8.10
CA ARG A 88 -4.53 25.29 7.18
C ARG A 88 -4.33 24.88 5.71
N GLU A 89 -3.12 24.52 5.29
CA GLU A 89 -2.90 24.00 3.93
C GLU A 89 -3.44 22.58 3.81
N GLU A 90 -4.30 22.36 2.81
CA GLU A 90 -4.76 21.03 2.41
C GLU A 90 -3.67 20.35 1.59
N LYS A 91 -3.08 19.29 2.15
CA LYS A 91 -2.13 18.43 1.45
C LYS A 91 -2.84 17.17 0.97
N LYS A 92 -2.32 16.58 -0.09
CA LYS A 92 -2.73 15.25 -0.56
C LYS A 92 -1.60 14.26 -0.35
N VAL A 93 -1.95 13.00 -0.17
CA VAL A 93 -0.97 11.91 -0.19
C VAL A 93 -0.85 11.40 -1.62
N ASP A 94 0.24 11.73 -2.29
CA ASP A 94 0.54 11.25 -3.65
C ASP A 94 1.31 9.91 -3.62
N THR A 95 1.72 9.41 -4.78
CA THR A 95 2.45 8.14 -4.92
C THR A 95 3.70 8.06 -4.03
N TYR A 96 4.43 9.15 -3.84
CA TYR A 96 5.68 9.15 -3.09
C TYR A 96 5.47 9.46 -1.61
N GLY A 97 4.34 10.09 -1.24
CA GLY A 97 4.04 10.48 0.14
C GLY A 97 3.40 9.39 1.01
N VAL A 98 3.11 8.19 0.48
CA VAL A 98 2.40 7.15 1.23
C VAL A 98 3.19 6.68 2.45
N PHE A 99 4.50 6.44 2.31
CA PHE A 99 5.33 6.00 3.44
C PHE A 99 5.34 7.02 4.57
N ASP A 100 5.57 8.29 4.24
CA ASP A 100 5.59 9.38 5.23
C ASP A 100 4.21 9.59 5.87
N ALA A 101 3.12 9.38 5.13
CA ALA A 101 1.77 9.47 5.69
C ALA A 101 1.55 8.41 6.78
N VAL A 102 2.03 7.19 6.59
CA VAL A 102 1.96 6.14 7.63
C VAL A 102 2.93 6.44 8.77
N SER A 103 4.18 6.76 8.45
CA SER A 103 5.25 6.99 9.43
C SER A 103 4.90 8.12 10.42
N ASN A 104 4.23 9.17 9.93
CA ASN A 104 3.78 10.31 10.74
C ASN A 104 2.37 10.12 11.34
N GLY A 105 1.73 8.96 11.16
CA GLY A 105 0.40 8.68 11.71
C GLY A 105 -0.75 9.49 11.08
N ILE A 106 -0.58 9.98 9.84
CA ILE A 106 -1.62 10.68 9.08
C ILE A 106 -2.70 9.70 8.59
N VAL A 107 -2.29 8.47 8.27
CA VAL A 107 -3.15 7.31 7.95
C VAL A 107 -2.59 6.06 8.61
N GLU A 108 -3.44 5.09 8.90
CA GLU A 108 -3.05 3.87 9.62
C GLU A 108 -2.33 2.86 8.72
N MET A 109 -2.60 2.89 7.41
CA MET A 109 -2.04 1.93 6.46
C MET A 109 -1.60 2.58 5.14
N GLY A 110 -0.56 2.02 4.56
CA GLY A 110 -0.06 2.35 3.22
C GLY A 110 0.07 1.08 2.39
N PHE A 111 -0.28 1.16 1.12
CA PHE A 111 -0.15 0.06 0.16
C PHE A 111 0.75 0.48 -0.99
N GLY A 112 1.85 -0.25 -1.18
CA GLY A 112 2.90 0.19 -2.08
C GLY A 112 4.02 -0.83 -2.28
N ALA A 113 5.07 -0.40 -2.97
CA ALA A 113 6.25 -1.20 -3.22
C ALA A 113 7.48 -0.58 -2.52
N PRO A 114 8.35 -1.38 -1.87
CA PRO A 114 9.52 -0.88 -1.15
C PRO A 114 10.49 -0.02 -1.99
N ILE A 115 10.44 -0.14 -3.32
CA ILE A 115 11.24 0.68 -4.25
C ILE A 115 10.94 2.18 -4.16
N TYR A 116 9.72 2.57 -3.78
CA TYR A 116 9.33 3.97 -3.59
C TYR A 116 9.83 4.53 -2.25
N TRP A 117 10.17 3.67 -1.30
CA TRP A 117 10.55 4.06 0.07
C TRP A 117 12.06 4.08 0.28
N ARG A 118 12.85 3.88 -0.78
CA ARG A 118 14.31 3.74 -0.71
C ARG A 118 15.01 4.94 -0.05
N ASP A 119 14.44 6.12 -0.19
CA ASP A 119 14.98 7.35 0.37
C ASP A 119 14.54 7.53 1.84
N ASN A 120 13.42 6.92 2.22
CA ASN A 120 12.94 6.87 3.61
C ASN A 120 13.69 5.79 4.40
N VAL A 121 13.74 4.55 3.87
CA VAL A 121 14.28 3.35 4.53
C VAL A 121 15.44 2.76 3.73
N PRO A 122 16.69 3.12 4.05
CA PRO A 122 17.85 2.53 3.37
C PRO A 122 17.84 1.00 3.42
N GLY A 123 17.95 0.36 2.25
CA GLY A 123 17.98 -1.09 2.11
C GLY A 123 16.62 -1.77 1.96
N CYS A 124 15.49 -1.06 2.08
CA CYS A 124 14.17 -1.68 1.84
C CYS A 124 13.99 -2.17 0.40
N GLU A 125 14.80 -1.70 -0.55
CA GLU A 125 14.84 -2.18 -1.93
C GLU A 125 15.08 -3.70 -2.05
N PHE A 126 15.79 -4.32 -1.09
CA PHE A 126 15.96 -5.78 -1.04
C PHE A 126 14.64 -6.52 -0.80
N MET A 127 13.64 -5.85 -0.23
CA MET A 127 12.30 -6.40 0.02
C MET A 127 11.40 -6.34 -1.23
N TYR A 128 11.83 -5.64 -2.28
CA TYR A 128 11.14 -5.58 -3.55
C TYR A 128 11.67 -6.66 -4.50
N ALA A 129 12.86 -6.44 -5.05
CA ALA A 129 13.55 -7.37 -5.94
C ALA A 129 15.00 -6.92 -6.16
N VAL A 130 15.89 -7.88 -6.35
CA VAL A 130 17.27 -7.64 -6.82
C VAL A 130 17.50 -8.36 -8.15
N PRO A 131 18.28 -7.78 -9.09
CA PRO A 131 18.68 -8.43 -10.32
C PRO A 131 19.30 -9.80 -10.04
N PHE A 132 18.89 -10.83 -10.78
CA PHE A 132 19.32 -12.22 -10.59
C PHE A 132 19.01 -12.79 -9.19
N GLY A 133 18.04 -12.20 -8.49
CA GLY A 133 17.61 -12.61 -7.17
C GLY A 133 16.62 -13.77 -7.17
N LEU A 134 15.86 -13.87 -6.07
CA LEU A 134 14.85 -14.89 -5.87
C LEU A 134 13.63 -14.64 -6.77
N ASN A 135 13.02 -15.71 -7.26
CA ASN A 135 11.67 -15.67 -7.83
C ASN A 135 10.62 -15.48 -6.72
N SER A 136 9.35 -15.39 -7.08
CA SER A 136 8.25 -15.17 -6.11
C SER A 136 8.23 -16.18 -4.97
N GLU A 137 8.40 -17.47 -5.28
CA GLU A 137 8.40 -18.54 -4.28
C GLU A 137 9.58 -18.43 -3.32
N GLY A 138 10.78 -18.22 -3.87
CA GLY A 138 11.99 -18.00 -3.08
C GLY A 138 11.88 -16.77 -2.20
N MET A 139 11.31 -15.68 -2.72
CA MET A 139 11.11 -14.44 -1.97
C MET A 139 10.17 -14.66 -0.78
N TYR A 140 9.05 -15.35 -0.97
CA TYR A 140 8.16 -15.69 0.14
C TYR A 140 8.78 -16.68 1.13
N ALA A 141 9.53 -17.67 0.66
CA ALA A 141 10.26 -18.58 1.54
C ALA A 141 11.27 -17.81 2.40
N TRP A 142 12.03 -16.89 1.82
CA TRP A 142 12.98 -16.06 2.55
C TRP A 142 12.27 -15.11 3.53
N LEU A 143 11.23 -14.41 3.10
CA LEU A 143 10.48 -13.48 3.97
C LEU A 143 9.88 -14.21 5.18
N TYR A 144 9.21 -15.35 4.98
CA TYR A 144 8.48 -16.01 6.06
C TYR A 144 9.26 -17.07 6.84
N LYS A 145 10.35 -17.62 6.28
CA LYS A 145 11.13 -18.71 6.88
C LYS A 145 12.63 -18.46 6.93
N GLY A 146 13.14 -17.51 6.13
CA GLY A 146 14.57 -17.19 6.03
C GLY A 146 14.99 -15.92 6.77
N GLY A 147 14.13 -15.33 7.60
CA GLY A 147 14.43 -14.12 8.39
C GLY A 147 14.21 -12.79 7.66
N GLY A 148 13.69 -12.81 6.43
CA GLY A 148 13.54 -11.59 5.63
C GLY A 148 12.51 -10.60 6.19
N LEU A 149 11.39 -11.11 6.72
CA LEU A 149 10.36 -10.25 7.31
C LEU A 149 10.82 -9.61 8.63
N GLU A 150 11.57 -10.35 9.44
CA GLU A 150 12.19 -9.83 10.66
C GLU A 150 13.14 -8.69 10.33
N LEU A 151 14.02 -8.89 9.34
CA LEU A 151 14.95 -7.86 8.88
C LEU A 151 14.21 -6.63 8.32
N TRP A 152 13.13 -6.84 7.55
CA TRP A 152 12.31 -5.73 7.07
C TRP A 152 11.70 -4.91 8.22
N ARG A 153 11.17 -5.59 9.23
CA ARG A 153 10.60 -4.94 10.42
C ARG A 153 11.64 -4.19 11.23
N GLU A 154 12.85 -4.72 11.36
CA GLU A 154 13.96 -4.02 12.00
C GLU A 154 14.34 -2.74 11.26
N LEU A 155 14.44 -2.80 9.92
CA LEU A 155 14.71 -1.62 9.08
C LEU A 155 13.60 -0.57 9.17
N SER A 156 12.34 -0.98 9.26
CA SER A 156 11.19 -0.06 9.30
C SER A 156 10.87 0.48 10.70
N LYS A 157 11.41 -0.14 11.77
CA LYS A 157 11.13 0.23 13.16
C LYS A 157 11.40 1.71 13.50
N PRO A 158 12.51 2.35 13.06
CA PRO A 158 12.77 3.77 13.36
C PRO A 158 11.70 4.72 12.80
N TYR A 159 10.91 4.26 11.83
CA TYR A 159 9.91 5.05 11.12
C TYR A 159 8.49 4.76 11.62
N ASN A 160 8.32 3.99 12.69
CA ASN A 160 7.02 3.57 13.22
C ASN A 160 6.15 2.79 12.20
N VAL A 161 6.78 2.14 11.22
CA VAL A 161 6.08 1.36 10.18
C VAL A 161 6.28 -0.13 10.44
N LEU A 162 5.18 -0.88 10.38
CA LEU A 162 5.19 -2.35 10.44
C LEU A 162 4.87 -2.93 9.05
N PRO A 163 5.86 -3.44 8.31
CA PRO A 163 5.64 -3.97 6.96
C PRO A 163 5.02 -5.37 6.97
N PHE A 164 4.21 -5.62 5.94
CA PHE A 164 3.64 -6.94 5.60
C PHE A 164 3.70 -7.15 4.08
N PRO A 165 4.19 -8.31 3.61
CA PRO A 165 4.12 -8.66 2.20
C PRO A 165 2.69 -9.06 1.82
N ILE A 166 2.09 -8.36 0.85
CA ILE A 166 0.67 -8.53 0.45
C ILE A 166 0.48 -8.78 -1.05
N GLY A 167 1.54 -9.17 -1.76
CA GLY A 167 1.45 -9.50 -3.18
C GLY A 167 2.81 -9.64 -3.84
N ASN A 168 2.82 -10.29 -5.00
CA ASN A 168 3.98 -10.39 -5.87
C ASN A 168 3.51 -10.44 -7.33
N THR A 169 4.18 -9.70 -8.20
CA THR A 169 3.85 -9.61 -9.64
C THR A 169 4.42 -10.75 -10.48
N GLY A 170 5.31 -11.57 -9.91
CA GLY A 170 6.13 -12.50 -10.66
C GLY A 170 7.30 -11.80 -11.37
N GLU A 171 7.92 -12.54 -12.27
CA GLU A 171 9.03 -12.04 -13.08
C GLU A 171 8.55 -10.94 -14.04
N ALA A 172 9.17 -9.77 -13.93
CA ALA A 172 8.89 -8.66 -14.83
C ALA A 172 9.49 -8.89 -16.22
N MET A 173 8.90 -8.28 -17.26
CA MET A 173 9.48 -8.28 -18.60
C MET A 173 10.67 -7.32 -18.68
N GLY A 174 11.61 -7.59 -19.60
CA GLY A 174 12.81 -6.78 -19.83
C GLY A 174 12.56 -5.41 -20.47
N GLY A 175 11.30 -5.09 -20.78
CA GLY A 175 10.86 -3.75 -21.17
C GLY A 175 10.72 -3.52 -22.68
N TRP A 176 10.38 -2.28 -23.02
CA TRP A 176 10.03 -1.77 -24.33
C TRP A 176 11.11 -0.81 -24.84
N PHE A 177 11.67 -1.08 -26.02
CA PHE A 177 12.77 -0.30 -26.59
C PHE A 177 12.41 0.22 -28.00
N ASP A 178 12.95 1.39 -28.37
CA ASP A 178 12.82 1.94 -29.72
C ASP A 178 13.76 1.25 -30.74
N LYS A 179 14.90 0.74 -30.26
CA LYS A 179 15.90 -0.03 -31.01
C LYS A 179 16.09 -1.44 -30.43
N LYS A 180 16.64 -2.35 -31.24
CA LYS A 180 17.03 -3.69 -30.77
C LYS A 180 18.28 -3.60 -29.90
N ILE A 181 18.32 -4.42 -28.87
CA ILE A 181 19.48 -4.61 -27.99
C ILE A 181 20.02 -6.01 -28.28
N GLU A 182 21.21 -6.11 -28.84
CA GLU A 182 21.85 -7.38 -29.21
C GLU A 182 23.20 -7.58 -28.52
N LYS A 183 23.85 -6.48 -28.13
CA LYS A 183 25.17 -6.48 -27.48
C LYS A 183 25.23 -5.42 -26.38
N ILE A 184 26.24 -5.54 -25.51
CA ILE A 184 26.41 -4.68 -24.33
C ILE A 184 26.53 -3.20 -24.72
N GLU A 185 27.16 -2.90 -25.85
CA GLU A 185 27.38 -1.52 -26.30
C GLU A 185 26.07 -0.81 -26.67
N ASP A 186 24.99 -1.55 -26.94
CA ASP A 186 23.71 -0.96 -27.31
C ASP A 186 23.05 -0.22 -26.13
N PHE A 187 23.48 -0.49 -24.89
CA PHE A 187 23.04 0.22 -23.69
C PHE A 187 23.68 1.60 -23.54
N ASN A 188 24.81 1.85 -24.19
CA ASN A 188 25.51 3.14 -24.08
C ASN A 188 24.62 4.28 -24.58
N GLY A 189 24.43 5.30 -23.74
CA GLY A 189 23.61 6.47 -24.04
C GLY A 189 22.10 6.21 -24.06
N LEU A 190 21.65 5.00 -23.71
CA LEU A 190 20.23 4.65 -23.65
C LEU A 190 19.54 5.48 -22.56
N ASN A 191 18.47 6.21 -22.90
CA ASN A 191 17.67 6.95 -21.94
C ASN A 191 16.50 6.07 -21.48
N ILE A 192 16.65 5.41 -20.33
CA ILE A 192 15.73 4.36 -19.89
C ILE A 192 14.95 4.75 -18.64
N ARG A 193 13.62 4.54 -18.67
CA ARG A 193 12.82 4.54 -17.45
C ARG A 193 13.10 3.25 -16.69
N MET A 194 13.78 3.40 -15.56
CA MET A 194 14.24 2.31 -14.70
C MET A 194 14.18 2.74 -13.23
N SER A 195 14.17 1.77 -12.34
CA SER A 195 14.16 2.00 -10.90
C SER A 195 14.84 0.89 -10.13
N GLY A 196 15.14 1.15 -8.86
CA GLY A 196 15.63 0.13 -7.95
C GLY A 196 17.08 -0.27 -8.24
N PHE A 197 17.45 -1.48 -7.84
CA PHE A 197 18.79 -2.03 -8.08
C PHE A 197 19.18 -2.11 -9.56
N CYS A 198 18.21 -2.32 -10.46
CA CYS A 198 18.48 -2.37 -11.90
C CYS A 198 19.08 -1.06 -12.42
N SER A 199 18.70 0.09 -11.86
CA SER A 199 19.20 1.40 -12.28
C SER A 199 20.73 1.48 -12.16
N ARG A 200 21.27 0.98 -11.04
CA ARG A 200 22.73 0.91 -10.79
C ARG A 200 23.47 0.04 -11.80
N ILE A 201 22.85 -1.03 -12.30
CA ILE A 201 23.43 -1.89 -13.34
C ILE A 201 23.46 -1.15 -14.67
N TYR A 202 22.33 -0.57 -15.08
CA TYR A 202 22.23 0.16 -16.35
C TYR A 202 23.17 1.37 -16.41
N LYS A 203 23.37 2.05 -15.28
CA LYS A 203 24.36 3.14 -15.17
C LYS A 203 25.80 2.66 -15.45
N LYS A 204 26.15 1.44 -15.03
CA LYS A 204 27.47 0.83 -15.37
C LYS A 204 27.59 0.47 -16.84
N LEU A 205 26.46 0.28 -17.53
CA LEU A 205 26.38 0.07 -18.98
C LEU A 205 26.29 1.39 -19.75
N GLU A 206 26.59 2.52 -19.09
CA GLU A 206 26.56 3.87 -19.66
C GLU A 206 25.17 4.32 -20.15
N ALA A 207 24.10 3.69 -19.64
CA ALA A 207 22.73 4.15 -19.85
C ALA A 207 22.38 5.30 -18.89
N ASN A 208 21.54 6.21 -19.37
CA ASN A 208 20.96 7.31 -18.61
C ASN A 208 19.62 6.87 -18.00
N GLU A 209 19.58 6.70 -16.67
CA GLU A 209 18.36 6.33 -15.96
C GLU A 209 17.44 7.54 -15.75
N HIS A 210 16.13 7.35 -15.95
CA HIS A 210 15.10 8.34 -15.66
C HIS A 210 14.04 7.74 -14.75
N TRP A 211 14.00 8.18 -13.49
CA TRP A 211 12.94 7.76 -12.57
C TRP A 211 11.66 8.57 -12.79
N MET A 212 10.53 7.87 -12.98
CA MET A 212 9.19 8.45 -13.06
C MET A 212 8.13 7.36 -12.84
N VAL A 213 6.90 7.78 -12.50
CA VAL A 213 5.75 6.88 -12.39
C VAL A 213 5.36 6.34 -13.77
N ALA A 214 4.80 5.12 -13.81
CA ALA A 214 4.48 4.43 -15.06
C ALA A 214 3.49 5.22 -15.95
N GLY A 215 2.60 6.02 -15.36
CA GLY A 215 1.64 6.86 -16.08
C GLY A 215 2.30 7.96 -16.95
N GLU A 216 3.50 8.42 -16.60
CA GLU A 216 4.22 9.47 -17.32
C GLU A 216 5.17 8.89 -18.39
N ALA A 217 5.50 7.61 -18.30
CA ALA A 217 6.55 6.98 -19.12
C ALA A 217 6.23 7.00 -20.62
N LEU A 218 4.98 6.74 -21.02
CA LEU A 218 4.60 6.75 -22.44
C LEU A 218 4.78 8.14 -23.07
N ASP A 219 4.39 9.19 -22.35
CA ASP A 219 4.48 10.55 -22.85
C ASP A 219 5.94 11.02 -22.92
N ALA A 220 6.76 10.65 -21.92
CA ALA A 220 8.20 10.89 -21.96
C ALA A 220 8.86 10.18 -23.17
N PHE A 221 8.42 8.95 -23.47
CA PHE A 221 8.92 8.19 -24.62
C PHE A 221 8.54 8.84 -25.94
N LYS A 222 7.26 9.22 -26.11
CA LYS A 222 6.78 9.90 -27.33
C LYS A 222 7.46 11.25 -27.58
N LYS A 223 7.85 11.95 -26.52
CA LYS A 223 8.59 13.22 -26.58
C LYS A 223 10.09 13.03 -26.78
N GLY A 224 10.58 11.79 -26.86
CA GLY A 224 12.01 11.48 -27.04
C GLY A 224 12.87 11.76 -25.80
N LYS A 225 12.27 12.00 -24.63
CA LYS A 225 13.02 12.15 -23.37
C LYS A 225 13.64 10.83 -22.92
N ILE A 226 12.93 9.74 -23.17
CA ILE A 226 13.39 8.37 -22.96
C ILE A 226 13.18 7.57 -24.25
N ASN A 227 13.97 6.54 -24.45
CA ASN A 227 13.90 5.61 -25.57
C ASN A 227 13.81 4.14 -25.14
N ALA A 228 13.70 3.89 -23.83
CA ALA A 228 13.34 2.59 -23.27
C ALA A 228 12.46 2.73 -22.02
N ILE A 229 11.54 1.78 -21.84
CA ILE A 229 10.62 1.72 -20.69
C ILE A 229 10.66 0.31 -20.09
N ILE A 230 11.04 0.18 -18.82
CA ILE A 230 10.76 -1.02 -18.04
C ILE A 230 9.61 -0.71 -17.07
N CYS A 231 8.62 -1.60 -17.01
CA CYS A 231 7.50 -1.49 -16.09
C CYS A 231 7.26 -2.82 -15.35
N GLN A 232 6.22 -3.58 -15.72
CA GLN A 232 5.88 -4.82 -15.01
C GLN A 232 5.83 -5.99 -15.98
N GLY A 233 4.86 -6.00 -16.90
CA GLY A 233 4.65 -7.13 -17.77
C GLY A 233 3.44 -6.96 -18.67
N PRO A 234 3.10 -7.96 -19.49
CA PRO A 234 2.23 -7.78 -20.65
C PRO A 234 0.86 -7.18 -20.32
N TYR A 235 0.29 -7.51 -19.14
CA TYR A 235 -1.00 -6.97 -18.71
C TYR A 235 -0.93 -5.46 -18.43
N HIS A 236 -0.09 -5.01 -17.50
CA HIS A 236 0.03 -3.59 -17.14
C HIS A 236 0.60 -2.76 -18.28
N ASP A 237 1.57 -3.29 -19.02
CA ASP A 237 2.18 -2.61 -20.17
C ASP A 237 1.15 -2.35 -21.29
N LYS A 238 0.17 -3.26 -21.46
CA LYS A 238 -0.95 -3.08 -22.37
C LYS A 238 -1.89 -1.96 -21.89
N GLN A 239 -2.17 -1.88 -20.59
CA GLN A 239 -3.00 -0.81 -20.01
C GLN A 239 -2.35 0.56 -20.20
N HIS A 240 -1.03 0.65 -20.03
CA HIS A 240 -0.24 1.85 -20.32
C HIS A 240 -0.01 2.11 -21.81
N ARG A 241 -0.46 1.20 -22.69
CA ARG A 241 -0.37 1.33 -24.15
C ARG A 241 1.06 1.47 -24.69
N PHE A 242 2.07 0.91 -24.00
CA PHE A 242 3.47 1.00 -24.45
C PHE A 242 3.68 0.39 -25.84
N HIS A 243 2.99 -0.70 -26.15
CA HIS A 243 2.93 -1.32 -27.48
C HIS A 243 2.43 -0.39 -28.61
N ARG A 244 1.78 0.73 -28.30
CA ARG A 244 1.33 1.75 -29.28
C ARG A 244 2.24 2.98 -29.33
N GLY A 245 3.25 3.05 -28.47
CA GLY A 245 4.13 4.21 -28.30
C GLY A 245 5.27 4.31 -29.30
N GLY A 246 5.42 3.35 -30.22
CA GLY A 246 6.56 3.25 -31.13
C GLY A 246 7.70 2.38 -30.62
N ALA A 247 7.60 1.85 -29.39
CA ALA A 247 8.50 0.84 -28.88
C ALA A 247 8.19 -0.53 -29.53
N LYS A 248 9.20 -1.19 -30.08
CA LYS A 248 9.02 -2.30 -31.04
C LYS A 248 9.35 -3.67 -30.45
N ILE A 249 10.09 -3.72 -29.35
CA ILE A 249 10.68 -4.97 -28.85
C ILE A 249 10.41 -5.09 -27.35
N LEU A 250 9.75 -6.19 -26.99
CA LEU A 250 9.56 -6.63 -25.61
C LEU A 250 10.62 -7.70 -25.30
N LEU A 251 11.58 -7.38 -24.44
CA LEU A 251 12.56 -8.37 -24.01
C LEU A 251 11.93 -9.34 -23.01
N SER A 252 12.08 -10.64 -23.25
CA SER A 252 11.66 -11.68 -22.30
C SER A 252 12.62 -11.75 -21.12
N SER A 253 12.08 -12.00 -19.92
CA SER A 253 12.84 -12.11 -18.66
C SER A 253 13.87 -13.25 -18.64
N ARG A 254 13.81 -14.21 -19.59
CA ARG A 254 14.79 -15.30 -19.72
C ARG A 254 16.07 -14.92 -20.48
N VAL A 255 16.14 -13.70 -21.02
CA VAL A 255 17.23 -13.23 -21.88
C VAL A 255 18.06 -12.12 -21.23
N ALA A 256 17.76 -11.76 -19.97
CA ALA A 256 18.51 -10.78 -19.19
C ALA A 256 19.33 -11.46 -18.09
#